data_AF-A0A3D8T339-F1
#
_entry.id   AF-A0A3D8T339-F1
#
_cell.length_a   1.000
_cell.length_b   1.000
_cell.length_c   1.000
_cell.angle_alpha   90.00
_cell.angle_beta   90.00
_cell.angle_gamma   90.00
#
_symmetry.space_group_name_H-M   'P 1'
#
loop_
_entity.id
_entity.type
_entity.pdbx_description
1 polymer ?
#
loop_
_entity_poly.entity_id
_entity_poly.type
_entity_poly.pdbx_seq_one_letter_code
_entity_poly.pdbx_strand_id
1 'polypeptide(L)'
;MLFQRFDRLLFLAKGGRTVYFGEVGENSSTLTSYFERNGGHAITDGENPAEWMLDVIGAAPGSHSDIDWPAVWNDSPEKQAVVNHLEELKSTLSVKPKPEASPVEYKEFAAPTMVQLKECMLRVFSQYWRTPSYIYFKIILSILTALYNGFSFSHAKNTQQGLQNQMFSIFMLITIFGNLVQQIMPNFVTQRAIYEVRERPSKMYSWRVFMASNILVKLPWNFLLALLMFFCWYYPVGLYRNAEPTDAVNERGAMMFLFSSSSSGSHQPSPI
;
A
#
# COMPACT_ATOMS: atom_id res chain seq x y z
N MET A 1 16.10 -0.77 -33.02
CA MET A 1 15.92 -2.19 -32.62
C MET A 1 14.93 -2.43 -31.45
N LEU A 2 14.25 -1.42 -30.88
CA LEU A 2 13.16 -1.66 -29.90
C LEU A 2 11.82 -1.94 -30.61
N PHE A 3 11.52 -1.19 -31.66
CA PHE A 3 10.23 -1.24 -32.35
C PHE A 3 9.94 -2.59 -33.04
N GLN A 4 11.00 -3.31 -33.44
CA GLN A 4 10.90 -4.66 -34.02
C GLN A 4 10.62 -5.77 -32.99
N ARG A 5 10.63 -5.46 -31.68
CA ARG A 5 10.29 -6.45 -30.63
C ARG A 5 8.79 -6.56 -30.36
N PHE A 6 7.98 -5.72 -31.00
CA PHE A 6 6.53 -5.76 -30.84
C PHE A 6 5.92 -6.67 -31.89
N ASP A 7 5.26 -7.75 -31.46
CA ASP A 7 4.54 -8.66 -32.36
C ASP A 7 3.33 -7.96 -32.99
N ARG A 8 2.61 -7.15 -32.20
CA ARG A 8 1.48 -6.32 -32.63
C ARG A 8 1.53 -4.93 -32.04
N LEU A 9 1.01 -3.98 -32.80
CA LEU A 9 0.95 -2.57 -32.44
C LEU A 9 -0.50 -2.07 -32.53
N LEU A 10 -0.99 -1.46 -31.45
CA LEU A 10 -2.22 -0.65 -31.45
C LEU A 10 -1.82 0.82 -31.42
N PHE A 11 -2.07 1.52 -32.52
CA PHE A 11 -1.75 2.92 -32.67
C PHE A 11 -3.01 3.79 -32.67
N LEU A 12 -3.02 4.80 -31.79
CA LEU A 12 -4.16 5.68 -31.54
C LEU A 12 -3.77 7.13 -31.84
N ALA A 13 -4.63 7.83 -32.57
CA ALA A 13 -4.58 9.27 -32.74
C ALA A 13 -5.17 10.00 -31.51
N LYS A 14 -5.01 11.33 -31.50
CA LYS A 14 -5.63 12.22 -30.52
C LYS A 14 -7.13 11.94 -30.39
N GLY A 15 -7.60 11.82 -29.16
CA GLY A 15 -8.98 11.44 -28.84
C GLY A 15 -9.22 9.93 -28.76
N GLY A 16 -8.17 9.09 -28.76
CA GLY A 16 -8.28 7.63 -28.58
C GLY A 16 -8.83 6.90 -29.81
N ARG A 17 -8.75 7.52 -30.99
CA ARG A 17 -9.25 6.94 -32.25
C ARG A 17 -8.17 6.06 -32.87
N THR A 18 -8.50 4.83 -33.24
CA THR A 18 -7.55 3.88 -33.84
C THR A 18 -7.13 4.32 -35.24
N VAL A 19 -5.83 4.26 -35.51
CA VAL A 19 -5.22 4.52 -36.82
C VAL A 19 -4.63 3.25 -37.43
N TYR A 20 -4.11 2.36 -36.59
CA TYR A 20 -3.60 1.07 -37.01
C TYR A 20 -3.68 0.05 -35.87
N PHE A 21 -4.11 -1.17 -36.15
CA PHE A 21 -3.99 -2.29 -35.23
C PHE A 21 -3.62 -3.57 -35.97
N GLY A 22 -2.36 -3.98 -35.87
CA GLY A 22 -1.85 -5.10 -36.65
C GLY A 22 -0.45 -5.52 -36.27
N GLU A 23 0.10 -6.45 -37.02
CA GLU A 23 1.46 -6.92 -36.86
C GLU A 23 2.45 -5.90 -37.42
N VAL A 24 3.56 -5.69 -36.72
CA VAL A 24 4.58 -4.74 -37.19
C VAL A 24 5.29 -5.30 -38.43
N GLY A 25 5.47 -6.62 -38.49
CA GLY A 25 6.21 -7.30 -39.56
C GLY A 25 7.72 -7.22 -39.41
N GLU A 26 8.44 -8.07 -40.14
CA GLU A 26 9.90 -8.06 -40.14
C GLU A 26 10.39 -6.72 -40.70
N ASN A 27 11.31 -6.07 -39.98
CA ASN A 27 11.78 -4.72 -40.29
C ASN A 27 10.67 -3.65 -40.42
N SER A 28 9.53 -3.84 -39.74
CA SER A 28 8.38 -2.92 -39.80
C SER A 28 7.70 -2.82 -41.17
N SER A 29 7.97 -3.77 -42.06
CA SER A 29 7.47 -3.78 -43.44
C SER A 29 5.94 -3.79 -43.54
N THR A 30 5.24 -4.56 -42.70
CA THR A 30 3.77 -4.63 -42.73
C THR A 30 3.14 -3.29 -42.34
N LEU A 31 3.70 -2.64 -41.32
CA LEU A 31 3.26 -1.32 -40.87
C LEU A 31 3.55 -0.25 -41.93
N THR A 32 4.78 -0.20 -42.45
CA THR A 32 5.17 0.82 -43.43
C THR A 32 4.36 0.68 -44.72
N SER A 33 4.18 -0.55 -45.21
CA SER A 33 3.36 -0.85 -46.39
C SER A 33 1.91 -0.38 -46.22
N TYR A 34 1.34 -0.47 -45.02
CA TYR A 34 -0.01 0.02 -44.75
C TYR A 34 -0.10 1.55 -44.89
N PHE A 35 0.81 2.28 -44.25
CA PHE A 35 0.80 3.73 -44.29
C PHE A 35 1.12 4.28 -45.69
N GLU A 36 2.13 3.71 -46.36
CA GLU A 36 2.50 4.08 -47.74
C GLU A 36 1.34 3.84 -48.73
N ARG A 37 0.67 2.68 -48.65
CA ARG A 37 -0.46 2.34 -49.53
C ARG A 37 -1.64 3.29 -49.38
N ASN A 38 -1.83 3.85 -48.18
CA ASN A 38 -2.94 4.74 -47.86
C ASN A 38 -2.58 6.23 -47.96
N GLY A 39 -1.42 6.58 -48.56
CA GLY A 39 -1.04 7.96 -48.85
C GLY A 39 0.03 8.57 -47.93
N GLY A 40 0.66 7.77 -47.07
CA GLY A 40 1.84 8.16 -46.31
C GLY A 40 3.07 8.29 -47.21
N HIS A 41 4.01 9.16 -46.82
CA HIS A 41 5.29 9.29 -47.54
C HIS A 41 6.17 8.07 -47.29
N ALA A 42 7.01 7.70 -48.26
CA ALA A 42 7.88 6.53 -48.13
C ALA A 42 8.89 6.70 -46.98
N ILE A 43 9.14 5.62 -46.23
CA ILE A 43 10.14 5.63 -45.17
C ILE A 43 11.57 5.69 -45.76
N THR A 44 12.45 6.49 -45.16
CA THR A 44 13.85 6.59 -45.62
C THR A 44 14.72 5.49 -45.02
N ASP A 45 15.71 4.99 -45.77
CA ASP A 45 16.66 3.99 -45.28
C ASP A 45 17.39 4.47 -44.02
N GLY A 46 17.23 3.72 -42.92
CA GLY A 46 17.83 4.04 -41.62
C GLY A 46 16.99 4.94 -40.71
N GLU A 47 15.83 5.41 -41.17
CA GLU A 47 14.87 6.16 -40.38
C GLU A 47 14.20 5.26 -39.33
N ASN A 48 13.86 5.83 -38.16
CA ASN A 48 13.19 5.08 -37.11
C ASN A 48 11.68 4.96 -37.42
N PRO A 49 11.13 3.75 -37.62
CA PRO A 49 9.73 3.57 -38.01
C PRO A 49 8.73 4.16 -37.01
N ALA A 50 9.10 4.25 -35.73
CA ALA A 50 8.27 4.84 -34.68
C ALA A 50 8.16 6.37 -34.78
N GLU A 51 9.19 7.03 -35.29
CA GLU A 51 9.21 8.48 -35.49
C GLU A 51 8.53 8.84 -36.81
N TRP A 52 8.89 8.11 -37.87
CA TRP A 52 8.26 8.20 -39.18
C TRP A 52 6.72 8.06 -39.11
N MET A 53 6.21 7.05 -38.39
CA MET A 53 4.76 6.87 -38.27
C MET A 53 4.05 8.03 -37.55
N LEU A 54 4.72 8.73 -36.63
CA LEU A 54 4.16 9.92 -35.96
C LEU A 54 4.12 11.12 -36.92
N ASP A 55 5.12 11.23 -37.80
CA ASP A 55 5.17 12.26 -38.83
C ASP A 55 4.08 12.04 -39.90
N VAL A 56 3.93 10.81 -40.38
CA VAL A 56 2.90 10.41 -41.36
C VAL A 56 1.48 10.80 -40.89
N ILE A 57 1.19 10.63 -39.59
CA ILE A 57 -0.13 10.97 -39.04
C ILE A 57 -0.28 12.43 -38.60
N GLY A 58 0.73 13.27 -38.82
CA GLY A 58 0.69 14.68 -38.41
C GLY A 58 0.75 14.87 -36.88
N ALA A 59 1.30 13.91 -36.15
CA ALA A 59 1.45 13.97 -34.69
C ALA A 59 2.85 14.36 -34.23
N ALA A 60 3.83 14.35 -35.14
CA ALA A 60 5.18 14.87 -34.86
C ALA A 60 5.17 16.41 -34.79
N PRO A 61 6.01 17.04 -33.94
CA PRO A 61 6.08 18.49 -33.85
C PRO A 61 6.41 19.13 -35.21
N GLY A 62 5.50 19.97 -35.74
CA GLY A 62 5.66 20.64 -37.04
C GLY A 62 5.15 19.84 -38.24
N SER A 63 4.61 18.65 -38.04
CA SER A 63 3.98 17.82 -39.07
C SER A 63 2.47 18.09 -39.15
N HIS A 64 1.92 18.05 -40.36
CA HIS A 64 0.49 18.11 -40.62
C HIS A 64 0.14 17.04 -41.65
N SER A 65 -0.89 16.26 -41.35
CA SER A 65 -1.45 15.28 -42.29
C SER A 65 -2.87 15.70 -42.64
N ASP A 66 -3.14 15.82 -43.94
CA ASP A 66 -4.48 16.12 -44.47
C ASP A 66 -5.38 14.87 -44.52
N ILE A 67 -4.81 13.70 -44.19
CA ILE A 67 -5.49 12.41 -44.25
C ILE A 67 -6.17 12.12 -42.91
N ASP A 68 -7.48 11.83 -42.94
CA ASP A 68 -8.20 11.34 -41.77
C ASP A 68 -7.90 9.85 -41.55
N TRP A 69 -6.74 9.58 -40.94
CA TRP A 69 -6.25 8.24 -40.65
C TRP A 69 -7.24 7.33 -39.91
N PRO A 70 -8.04 7.82 -38.94
CA PRO A 70 -9.16 7.05 -38.39
C PRO A 70 -10.20 6.59 -39.41
N ALA A 71 -10.54 7.42 -40.41
CA ALA A 71 -11.47 7.02 -41.47
C ALA A 71 -10.84 5.97 -42.38
N VAL A 72 -9.58 6.18 -42.79
CA VAL A 72 -8.79 5.20 -43.54
C VAL A 72 -8.75 3.84 -42.83
N TRP A 73 -8.46 3.83 -41.53
CA TRP A 73 -8.48 2.60 -40.73
C TRP A 73 -9.86 1.95 -40.74
N ASN A 74 -10.92 2.76 -40.65
CA ASN A 74 -12.29 2.26 -40.60
C ASN A 74 -12.75 1.56 -41.88
N ASP A 75 -12.21 1.97 -43.01
CA ASP A 75 -12.50 1.43 -44.34
C ASP A 75 -11.47 0.38 -44.79
N SER A 76 -10.41 0.17 -43.99
CA SER A 76 -9.30 -0.72 -44.34
C SER A 76 -9.66 -2.21 -44.26
N PRO A 77 -9.05 -3.06 -45.13
CA PRO A 77 -9.18 -4.51 -45.02
C PRO A 77 -8.57 -5.05 -43.72
N GLU A 78 -7.57 -4.38 -43.14
CA GLU A 78 -6.96 -4.77 -41.86
C GLU A 78 -7.97 -4.75 -40.72
N LYS A 79 -8.81 -3.70 -40.64
CA LYS A 79 -9.88 -3.65 -39.64
C LYS A 79 -10.90 -4.76 -39.86
N GLN A 80 -11.30 -5.02 -41.11
CA GLN A 80 -12.20 -6.13 -41.42
C GLN A 80 -11.61 -7.47 -40.97
N ALA A 81 -10.31 -7.70 -41.19
CA ALA A 81 -9.62 -8.89 -40.71
C ALA A 81 -9.64 -9.02 -39.18
N VAL A 82 -9.43 -7.92 -38.45
CA VAL A 82 -9.53 -7.89 -36.97
C VAL A 82 -10.95 -8.23 -36.51
N VAL A 83 -11.98 -7.66 -37.16
CA VAL A 83 -13.39 -7.93 -36.84
C VAL A 83 -13.74 -9.40 -37.12
N ASN A 84 -13.34 -9.93 -38.27
CA ASN A 84 -13.55 -11.33 -38.63
C ASN A 84 -12.88 -12.28 -37.63
N HIS A 85 -11.66 -11.96 -37.20
CA HIS A 85 -10.96 -12.74 -36.19
C HIS A 85 -11.65 -12.67 -34.82
N LEU A 86 -12.21 -11.52 -34.44
CA LEU A 86 -13.03 -11.40 -33.23
C LEU A 86 -14.31 -12.24 -33.30
N GLU A 87 -14.96 -12.32 -34.47
CA GLU A 87 -16.13 -13.17 -34.69
C GLU A 87 -15.78 -14.66 -34.64
N GLU A 88 -14.65 -15.05 -35.24
CA GLU A 88 -14.09 -16.41 -35.15
C GLU A 88 -13.78 -16.80 -33.70
N LEU A 89 -13.15 -15.91 -32.93
CA LEU A 89 -12.88 -16.14 -31.51
C LEU A 89 -14.18 -16.29 -30.72
N LYS A 90 -15.19 -15.46 -30.99
CA LYS A 90 -16.50 -15.57 -30.34
C LYS A 90 -17.16 -16.92 -30.64
N SER A 91 -17.18 -17.37 -31.90
CA SER A 91 -17.83 -18.64 -32.27
C SER A 91 -17.06 -19.84 -31.71
N THR A 92 -15.72 -19.82 -31.79
CA THR A 92 -14.86 -20.92 -31.34
C THR A 92 -14.83 -21.06 -29.82
N LEU A 93 -14.69 -19.94 -29.09
CA LEU A 93 -14.61 -19.95 -27.63
C LEU A 93 -15.96 -20.17 -26.95
N SER A 94 -17.08 -19.85 -27.62
CA SER A 94 -18.42 -20.14 -27.08
C SER A 94 -18.77 -21.62 -27.10
N VAL A 95 -18.16 -22.39 -28.01
CA VAL A 95 -18.40 -23.84 -28.17
C VAL A 95 -17.40 -24.67 -27.38
N LYS A 96 -16.19 -24.15 -27.11
CA LYS A 96 -15.23 -24.85 -26.26
C LYS A 96 -15.84 -25.05 -24.88
N PRO A 97 -15.93 -26.30 -24.36
CA PRO A 97 -16.27 -26.49 -22.97
C PRO A 97 -15.25 -25.68 -22.17
N LYS A 98 -15.74 -24.81 -21.28
CA LYS A 98 -14.84 -24.14 -20.33
C LYS A 98 -14.00 -25.25 -19.73
N PRO A 99 -12.66 -25.24 -19.87
CA PRO A 99 -11.83 -26.20 -19.15
C PRO A 99 -12.33 -26.13 -17.72
N GLU A 100 -12.66 -27.27 -17.10
CA GLU A 100 -13.21 -27.32 -15.74
C GLU A 100 -12.43 -26.32 -14.92
N ALA A 101 -13.04 -25.16 -14.69
CA ALA A 101 -12.25 -24.00 -14.31
C ALA A 101 -11.69 -24.38 -12.97
N SER A 102 -10.37 -24.59 -12.89
CA SER A 102 -9.76 -24.83 -11.61
C SER A 102 -10.25 -23.67 -10.75
N PRO A 103 -10.81 -23.91 -9.55
CA PRO A 103 -11.46 -22.86 -8.78
C PRO A 103 -10.56 -21.65 -8.49
N VAL A 104 -9.27 -21.75 -8.83
CA VAL A 104 -8.19 -20.77 -8.77
C VAL A 104 -8.28 -19.72 -9.88
N GLU A 105 -8.78 -20.04 -11.08
CA GLU A 105 -8.67 -19.18 -12.27
C GLU A 105 -9.56 -17.93 -12.21
N TYR A 106 -10.60 -17.94 -11.37
CA TYR A 106 -11.51 -16.80 -11.14
C TYR A 106 -11.45 -16.22 -9.73
N LYS A 107 -10.42 -16.53 -8.93
CA LYS A 107 -10.30 -15.92 -7.59
C LYS A 107 -9.81 -14.48 -7.70
N GLU A 108 -10.43 -13.59 -6.91
CA GLU A 108 -9.98 -12.19 -6.79
C GLU A 108 -8.51 -12.09 -6.34
N PHE A 109 -8.01 -13.09 -5.59
CA PHE A 109 -6.63 -13.18 -5.12
C PHE A 109 -6.03 -14.55 -5.40
N ALA A 110 -4.75 -14.57 -5.76
CA ALA A 110 -4.01 -15.80 -6.08
C ALA A 110 -3.80 -16.73 -4.86
N ALA A 111 -3.72 -16.19 -3.65
CA ALA A 111 -3.43 -16.94 -2.42
C ALA A 111 -4.58 -16.86 -1.40
N PRO A 112 -4.75 -17.87 -0.52
CA PRO A 112 -5.69 -17.81 0.60
C PRO A 112 -5.36 -16.67 1.58
N THR A 113 -6.39 -16.13 2.24
CA THR A 113 -6.27 -14.99 3.16
C THR A 113 -5.24 -15.20 4.28
N MET A 114 -5.09 -16.41 4.79
CA MET A 114 -4.10 -16.71 5.85
C MET A 114 -2.66 -16.64 5.36
N VAL A 115 -2.40 -17.07 4.13
CA VAL A 115 -1.07 -16.94 3.52
C VAL A 115 -0.78 -15.47 3.28
N GLN A 116 -1.74 -14.72 2.73
CA GLN A 116 -1.61 -13.27 2.58
C GLN A 116 -1.30 -12.60 3.93
N LEU A 117 -2.01 -12.96 5.00
CA LEU A 117 -1.81 -12.40 6.33
C LEU A 117 -0.42 -12.69 6.88
N LYS A 118 0.04 -13.94 6.78
CA LYS A 118 1.36 -14.35 7.25
C LYS A 118 2.47 -13.58 6.53
N GLU A 119 2.42 -13.51 5.20
CA GLU A 119 3.44 -12.83 4.40
C GLU A 119 3.42 -11.31 4.64
N CYS A 120 2.23 -10.70 4.69
CA CYS A 120 2.11 -9.29 5.04
C CYS A 120 2.64 -9.01 6.45
N MET A 121 2.36 -9.88 7.42
CA MET A 121 2.84 -9.71 8.79
C MET A 121 4.36 -9.81 8.89
N LEU A 122 4.98 -10.81 8.24
CA LEU A 122 6.45 -10.94 8.18
C LEU A 122 7.09 -9.72 7.53
N ARG A 123 6.51 -9.23 6.44
CA ARG A 123 6.97 -8.04 5.75
C ARG A 123 6.90 -6.80 6.65
N VAL A 124 5.75 -6.56 7.29
CA VAL A 124 5.56 -5.40 8.18
C VAL A 124 6.50 -5.53 9.38
N PHE A 125 6.66 -6.71 9.97
CA PHE A 125 7.62 -6.92 11.07
C PHE A 125 9.06 -6.59 10.64
N SER A 126 9.49 -7.07 9.47
CA SER A 126 10.81 -6.74 8.92
C SER A 126 10.95 -5.24 8.62
N GLN A 127 9.89 -4.56 8.18
CA GLN A 127 9.92 -3.12 7.93
C GLN A 127 10.13 -2.35 9.24
N TYR A 128 9.39 -2.70 10.29
CA TYR A 128 9.53 -2.11 11.61
C TYR A 128 10.94 -2.34 12.18
N TRP A 129 11.49 -3.55 12.00
CA TRP A 129 12.86 -3.87 12.41
C TRP A 129 13.94 -3.09 11.64
N ARG A 130 13.76 -2.92 10.31
CA ARG A 130 14.73 -2.22 9.45
C ARG A 130 14.62 -0.69 9.49
N THR A 131 13.53 -0.15 10.03
CA THR A 131 13.31 1.30 10.19
C THR A 131 13.34 1.67 11.68
N PRO A 132 14.54 1.70 12.30
CA PRO A 132 14.68 1.86 13.74
C PRO A 132 14.25 3.24 14.23
N SER A 133 14.26 4.26 13.36
CA SER A 133 13.92 5.64 13.73
C SER A 133 12.58 5.73 14.45
N TYR A 134 11.52 5.13 13.89
CA TYR A 134 10.19 5.17 14.51
C TYR A 134 10.16 4.48 15.88
N ILE A 135 10.67 3.26 15.98
CA ILE A 135 10.60 2.46 17.22
C ILE A 135 11.50 3.06 18.29
N TYR A 136 12.72 3.47 17.94
CA TYR A 136 13.70 3.99 18.91
C TYR A 136 13.27 5.32 19.49
N PHE A 137 12.80 6.25 18.65
CA PHE A 137 12.27 7.52 19.17
C PHE A 137 11.05 7.30 20.07
N LYS A 138 10.17 6.34 19.71
CA LYS A 138 9.03 5.98 20.54
C LYS A 138 9.45 5.38 21.89
N ILE A 139 10.42 4.47 21.91
CA ILE A 139 10.98 3.87 23.13
C ILE A 139 11.64 4.93 24.01
N ILE A 140 12.55 5.72 23.46
CA ILE A 140 13.30 6.74 24.20
C ILE A 140 12.33 7.76 24.79
N LEU A 141 11.39 8.27 24.00
CA LEU A 141 10.40 9.22 24.49
C LEU A 141 9.56 8.61 25.62
N SER A 142 9.06 7.39 25.43
CA SER A 142 8.23 6.70 26.43
C SER A 142 8.97 6.49 27.75
N ILE A 143 10.23 6.05 27.70
CA ILE A 143 11.08 5.86 28.89
C ILE A 143 11.38 7.19 29.57
N LEU A 144 11.83 8.20 28.82
CA LEU A 144 12.20 9.49 29.39
C LEU A 144 11.00 10.19 30.03
N THR A 145 9.84 10.17 29.38
CA THR A 145 8.64 10.79 29.94
C THR A 145 8.10 10.00 31.15
N ALA A 146 8.18 8.66 31.13
CA ALA A 146 7.80 7.83 32.28
C ALA A 146 8.73 8.05 33.48
N LEU A 147 10.05 8.12 33.26
CA LEU A 147 11.04 8.44 34.29
C LEU A 147 10.86 9.86 34.83
N TYR A 148 10.67 10.84 33.95
CA TYR A 148 10.42 12.23 34.35
C TYR A 148 9.19 12.30 35.27
N ASN A 149 8.06 11.72 34.86
CA ASN A 149 6.85 11.67 35.69
C ASN A 149 7.11 10.90 37.00
N GLY A 150 7.79 9.76 36.94
CA GLY A 150 8.09 8.94 38.11
C GLY A 150 8.97 9.66 39.15
N PHE A 151 9.98 10.41 38.71
CA PHE A 151 10.88 11.16 39.59
C PHE A 151 10.28 12.48 40.06
N SER A 152 9.45 13.16 39.25
CA SER A 152 8.76 14.39 39.65
C SER A 152 7.88 14.19 40.88
N PHE A 153 7.30 13.00 41.05
CA PHE A 153 6.46 12.64 42.20
C PHE A 153 7.12 11.59 43.12
N SER A 154 8.46 11.55 43.16
CA SER A 154 9.17 10.50 43.88
C SER A 154 8.81 10.49 45.37
N HIS A 155 8.67 9.28 45.94
CA HIS A 155 8.48 9.09 47.37
C HIS A 155 7.29 9.86 47.98
N ALA A 156 6.17 9.94 47.25
CA ALA A 156 4.92 10.44 47.80
C ALA A 156 4.58 9.65 49.08
N LYS A 157 4.67 10.31 50.25
CA LYS A 157 4.28 9.72 51.54
C LYS A 157 2.78 9.44 51.53
N ASN A 158 2.31 8.49 52.33
CA ASN A 158 0.87 8.21 52.49
C ASN A 158 0.16 9.30 53.33
N THR A 159 0.32 10.57 52.95
CA THR A 159 -0.38 11.74 53.47
C THR A 159 -1.39 12.23 52.44
N GLN A 160 -2.36 13.07 52.84
CA GLN A 160 -3.36 13.63 51.92
C GLN A 160 -2.73 14.29 50.69
N GLN A 161 -1.62 15.02 50.89
CA GLN A 161 -0.86 15.66 49.81
C GLN A 161 -0.15 14.62 48.91
N GLY A 162 0.38 13.54 49.50
CA GLY A 162 1.02 12.48 48.70
C GLY A 162 0.02 11.68 47.85
N LEU A 163 -1.20 11.45 48.35
CA LEU A 163 -2.26 10.82 47.56
C LEU A 163 -2.69 11.70 46.37
N GLN A 164 -2.79 13.02 46.57
CA GLN A 164 -3.04 13.97 45.48
C GLN A 164 -1.90 13.94 44.44
N ASN A 165 -0.65 13.93 44.88
CA ASN A 165 0.52 13.82 44.00
C ASN A 165 0.51 12.52 43.17
N GLN A 166 0.12 11.40 43.77
CA GLN A 166 -0.04 10.12 43.06
C GLN A 166 -1.17 10.19 42.02
N MET A 167 -2.32 10.80 42.35
CA MET A 167 -3.41 11.03 41.38
C MET A 167 -2.97 11.88 40.20
N PHE A 168 -2.24 12.97 40.44
CA PHE A 168 -1.67 13.81 39.38
C PHE A 168 -0.68 13.03 38.50
N SER A 169 0.16 12.18 39.10
CA SER A 169 1.09 11.33 38.36
C SER A 169 0.38 10.34 37.42
N ILE A 170 -0.71 9.70 37.88
CA ILE A 170 -1.55 8.82 37.06
C ILE A 170 -2.20 9.61 35.91
N PHE A 171 -2.76 10.80 36.19
CA PHE A 171 -3.34 11.65 35.17
C PHE A 171 -2.33 12.09 34.10
N MET A 172 -1.13 12.47 34.53
CA MET A 172 -0.03 12.82 33.62
C MET A 172 0.40 11.62 32.76
N LEU A 173 0.40 10.41 33.33
CA LEU A 173 0.68 9.18 32.57
C LEU A 173 -0.35 8.94 31.47
N ILE A 174 -1.65 9.09 31.78
CA ILE A 174 -2.75 8.91 30.83
C ILE A 174 -2.65 9.90 29.66
N THR A 175 -2.24 11.14 29.94
CA THR A 175 -2.15 12.21 28.93
C THR A 175 -1.08 11.93 27.86
N ILE A 176 -0.03 11.16 28.18
CA ILE A 176 1.05 10.82 27.25
C ILE A 176 0.58 9.85 26.15
N PHE A 177 -0.39 8.97 26.45
CA PHE A 177 -0.87 7.97 25.48
C PHE A 177 -1.41 8.59 24.20
N GLY A 178 -2.15 9.70 24.29
CA GLY A 178 -2.68 10.41 23.11
C GLY A 178 -1.57 10.86 22.15
N ASN A 179 -0.45 11.35 22.70
CA ASN A 179 0.72 11.75 21.91
C ASN A 179 1.41 10.53 21.26
N LEU A 180 1.50 9.41 21.97
CA LEU A 180 2.08 8.17 21.43
C LEU A 180 1.24 7.56 20.29
N VAL A 181 -0.08 7.71 20.34
CA VAL A 181 -0.99 7.28 19.26
C VAL A 181 -0.79 8.13 18.01
N GLN A 182 -0.67 9.46 18.14
CA GLN A 182 -0.53 10.35 16.98
C GLN A 182 0.73 10.09 16.14
N GLN A 183 1.82 9.61 16.74
CA GLN A 183 3.07 9.32 16.03
C GLN A 183 2.95 8.24 14.94
N ILE A 184 1.87 7.45 14.96
CA ILE A 184 1.65 6.37 14.01
C ILE A 184 1.17 6.85 12.64
N MET A 185 0.54 8.02 12.61
CA MET A 185 -0.13 8.57 11.45
C MET A 185 0.77 8.69 10.21
N PRO A 186 1.98 9.30 10.28
CA PRO A 186 2.83 9.42 9.09
C PRO A 186 3.22 8.07 8.49
N ASN A 187 3.56 7.09 9.33
CA ASN A 187 3.90 5.74 8.86
C ASN A 187 2.72 5.04 8.20
N PHE A 188 1.51 5.20 8.75
CA PHE A 188 0.30 4.61 8.19
C PHE A 188 -0.07 5.22 6.84
N VAL A 189 0.02 6.55 6.70
CA VAL A 189 -0.29 7.26 5.45
C VAL A 189 0.62 6.81 4.32
N THR A 190 1.93 6.70 4.55
CA THR A 190 2.88 6.22 3.53
C THR A 190 2.58 4.79 3.11
N GLN A 191 2.30 3.88 4.05
CA GLN A 191 1.96 2.49 3.72
C GLN A 191 0.64 2.37 2.95
N ARG A 192 -0.37 3.14 3.37
CA ARG A 192 -1.67 3.19 2.69
C ARG A 192 -1.52 3.67 1.25
N ALA A 193 -0.70 4.69 1.00
CA ALA A 193 -0.47 5.20 -0.36
C ALA A 193 0.14 4.14 -1.29
N ILE A 194 1.12 3.36 -0.80
CA ILE A 194 1.71 2.25 -1.57
C ILE A 194 0.66 1.18 -1.88
N TYR A 195 -0.17 0.84 -0.89
CA TYR A 195 -1.24 -0.13 -1.08
C TYR A 195 -2.25 0.33 -2.13
N GLU A 196 -2.73 1.58 -2.05
CA GLU A 196 -3.75 2.11 -2.95
C GLU A 196 -3.26 2.23 -4.40
N VAL A 197 -2.01 2.66 -4.60
CA VAL A 197 -1.47 2.94 -5.94
C VAL A 197 -0.92 1.69 -6.63
N ARG A 198 -0.33 0.74 -5.90
CA ARG A 198 0.37 -0.41 -6.50
C ARG A 198 -0.25 -1.76 -6.16
N GLU A 199 -0.51 -2.01 -4.89
CA GLU A 199 -0.82 -3.37 -4.42
C GLU A 199 -2.28 -3.75 -4.60
N ARG A 200 -3.19 -2.77 -4.47
CA ARG A 200 -4.63 -2.93 -4.70
C ARG A 200 -4.98 -3.14 -6.18
N PRO A 201 -4.48 -2.34 -7.14
CA PRO A 201 -4.75 -2.57 -8.56
C PRO A 201 -4.18 -3.91 -9.05
N SER A 202 -3.02 -4.31 -8.53
CA SER A 202 -2.37 -5.58 -8.86
C SER A 202 -2.98 -6.80 -8.15
N LYS A 203 -4.03 -6.61 -7.32
CA LYS A 203 -4.72 -7.66 -6.57
C LYS A 203 -3.77 -8.58 -5.78
N MET A 204 -2.72 -8.03 -5.19
CA MET A 204 -1.75 -8.82 -4.42
C MET A 204 -2.35 -9.38 -3.12
N TYR A 205 -3.11 -8.58 -2.38
CA TYR A 205 -3.76 -8.98 -1.14
C TYR A 205 -4.91 -8.02 -0.77
N SER A 206 -5.79 -8.45 0.14
CA SER A 206 -6.98 -7.69 0.53
C SER A 206 -6.71 -6.56 1.54
N TRP A 207 -7.59 -5.56 1.57
CA TRP A 207 -7.54 -4.45 2.53
C TRP A 207 -7.65 -4.94 3.99
N ARG A 208 -8.43 -6.00 4.22
CA ARG A 208 -8.58 -6.61 5.55
C ARG A 208 -7.24 -7.16 6.04
N VAL A 209 -6.47 -7.80 5.16
CA VAL A 209 -5.13 -8.30 5.45
C VAL A 209 -4.14 -7.15 5.69
N PHE A 210 -4.23 -6.08 4.89
CA PHE A 210 -3.44 -4.86 5.12
C PHE A 210 -3.62 -4.32 6.55
N MET A 211 -4.87 -4.13 6.96
CA MET A 211 -5.20 -3.58 8.28
C MET A 211 -4.84 -4.55 9.40
N ALA A 212 -5.18 -5.84 9.26
CA ALA A 212 -4.88 -6.86 10.27
C ALA A 212 -3.38 -7.01 10.51
N SER A 213 -2.58 -7.09 9.44
CA SER A 213 -1.12 -7.20 9.55
C SER A 213 -0.52 -5.98 10.27
N ASN A 214 -0.97 -4.78 9.95
CA ASN A 214 -0.55 -3.54 10.61
C ASN A 214 -0.93 -3.47 12.09
N ILE A 215 -2.10 -3.98 12.49
CA ILE A 215 -2.56 -3.98 13.89
C ILE A 215 -1.78 -5.05 14.69
N LEU A 216 -1.70 -6.27 14.16
CA LEU A 216 -1.09 -7.40 14.87
C LEU A 216 0.40 -7.19 15.13
N VAL A 217 1.14 -6.62 14.18
CA VAL A 217 2.58 -6.33 14.39
C VAL A 217 2.80 -5.26 15.46
N LYS A 218 1.84 -4.36 15.71
CA LYS A 218 1.99 -3.31 16.72
C LYS A 218 1.80 -3.80 18.13
N LEU A 219 1.01 -4.85 18.35
CA LEU A 219 0.71 -5.35 19.70
C LEU A 219 1.97 -5.74 20.48
N PRO A 220 2.93 -6.53 19.94
CA PRO A 220 4.17 -6.84 20.65
C PRO A 220 5.01 -5.62 21.01
N TRP A 221 5.13 -4.65 20.10
CA TRP A 221 5.90 -3.43 20.34
C TRP A 221 5.25 -2.53 21.39
N ASN A 222 3.92 -2.36 21.33
CA ASN A 222 3.18 -1.60 22.34
C ASN A 222 3.21 -2.30 23.71
N PHE A 223 3.17 -3.64 23.75
CA PHE A 223 3.30 -4.40 24.99
C PHE A 223 4.68 -4.20 25.63
N LEU A 224 5.76 -4.28 24.84
CA LEU A 224 7.12 -4.03 25.33
C LEU A 224 7.28 -2.61 25.87
N LEU A 225 6.71 -1.61 25.17
CA LEU A 225 6.70 -0.22 25.61
C LEU A 225 5.94 -0.03 26.93
N ALA A 226 4.75 -0.63 27.05
CA ALA A 226 3.95 -0.57 28.27
C ALA A 226 4.71 -1.19 29.47
N LEU A 227 5.41 -2.30 29.25
CA LEU A 227 6.26 -2.94 30.26
C LEU A 227 7.38 -2.00 30.75
N LEU A 228 8.12 -1.39 29.82
CA LEU A 228 9.20 -0.47 30.16
C LEU A 228 8.68 0.78 30.90
N MET A 229 7.58 1.36 30.41
CA MET A 229 6.93 2.49 31.08
C MET A 229 6.46 2.13 32.49
N PHE A 230 5.88 0.94 32.67
CA PHE A 230 5.43 0.47 33.98
C PHE A 230 6.59 0.43 34.98
N PHE A 231 7.73 -0.18 34.63
CA PHE A 231 8.90 -0.23 35.53
C PHE A 231 9.46 1.17 35.83
N CYS A 232 9.57 2.03 34.82
CA CYS A 232 10.11 3.38 34.97
C CYS A 232 9.21 4.33 35.76
N TRP A 233 7.90 4.04 35.87
CA TRP A 233 6.94 4.91 36.56
C TRP A 233 6.46 4.33 37.89
N TYR A 234 6.11 3.05 37.95
CA TYR A 234 5.48 2.41 39.12
C TYR A 234 6.38 2.42 40.37
N TYR A 235 7.67 2.09 40.19
CA TYR A 235 8.61 2.01 41.31
C TYR A 235 9.04 3.40 41.83
N PRO A 236 9.41 4.38 40.99
CA PRO A 236 9.82 5.71 41.47
C PRO A 236 8.71 6.49 42.19
N VAL A 237 7.45 6.36 41.76
CA VAL A 237 6.30 6.99 42.44
C VAL A 237 6.02 6.35 43.81
N GLY A 238 6.41 5.09 44.00
CA GLY A 238 6.22 4.36 45.26
C GLY A 238 4.80 3.80 45.44
N LEU A 239 4.07 3.54 44.35
CA LEU A 239 2.69 3.05 44.39
C LEU A 239 2.52 1.70 45.10
N TYR A 240 3.59 0.89 45.17
CA TYR A 240 3.59 -0.36 45.93
C TYR A 240 3.34 -0.16 47.44
N ARG A 241 3.73 1.00 48.00
CA ARG A 241 3.54 1.35 49.43
C ARG A 241 2.09 1.59 49.80
N ASN A 242 1.22 1.82 48.81
CA ASN A 242 -0.22 1.91 49.03
C ASN A 242 -0.87 0.52 49.18
N ALA A 243 -0.17 -0.53 48.77
CA ALA A 243 -0.66 -1.91 48.77
C ALA A 243 -0.05 -2.74 49.91
N GLU A 244 1.08 -2.32 50.49
CA GLU A 244 1.68 -2.91 51.69
C GLU A 244 0.72 -3.03 52.89
N PRO A 245 -0.12 -2.01 53.23
CA PRO A 245 -1.02 -2.11 54.37
C PRO A 245 -2.20 -3.06 54.16
N THR A 246 -2.43 -3.51 52.93
CA THR A 246 -3.56 -4.38 52.54
C THR A 246 -3.09 -5.75 52.04
N ASP A 247 -1.78 -6.05 52.13
CA ASP A 247 -1.14 -7.26 51.58
C ASP A 247 -1.46 -7.56 50.11
N ALA A 248 -1.90 -6.54 49.36
CA ALA A 248 -2.41 -6.66 47.99
C ALA A 248 -1.39 -6.20 46.93
N VAL A 249 -0.09 -6.23 47.26
CA VAL A 249 0.99 -5.68 46.43
C VAL A 249 1.01 -6.32 45.04
N ASN A 250 0.87 -7.64 44.97
CA ASN A 250 0.89 -8.39 43.72
C ASN A 250 -0.35 -8.10 42.86
N GLU A 251 -1.54 -8.06 43.47
CA GLU A 251 -2.80 -7.84 42.76
C GLU A 251 -2.93 -6.40 42.23
N ARG A 252 -2.55 -5.40 43.04
CA ARG A 252 -2.58 -4.00 42.64
C ARG A 252 -1.48 -3.65 41.64
N GLY A 253 -0.31 -4.29 41.75
CA GLY A 253 0.74 -4.22 40.73
C GLY A 253 0.28 -4.77 39.39
N ALA A 254 -0.36 -5.96 39.39
CA ALA A 254 -0.90 -6.58 38.19
C ALA A 254 -2.02 -5.74 37.54
N MET A 255 -2.95 -5.19 38.33
CA MET A 255 -4.00 -4.30 37.82
C MET A 255 -3.41 -3.03 37.19
N MET A 256 -2.38 -2.44 37.79
CA MET A 256 -1.76 -1.23 37.26
C MET A 256 -0.95 -1.51 35.98
N PHE A 257 -0.31 -2.67 35.89
CA PHE A 257 0.30 -3.15 34.65
C PHE A 257 -0.76 -3.35 33.55
N LEU A 258 -1.87 -4.02 33.87
CA LEU A 258 -2.98 -4.20 32.91
C LEU A 258 -3.52 -2.85 32.43
N PHE A 259 -3.69 -1.87 33.32
CA PHE A 259 -4.11 -0.52 32.95
C PHE A 259 -3.14 0.18 31.98
N SER A 260 -1.82 0.02 32.19
CA SER A 260 -0.80 0.55 31.27
C SER A 260 -0.80 -0.15 29.90
N SER A 261 -1.17 -1.43 29.87
CA SER A 261 -1.24 -2.22 28.63
C SER A 261 -2.54 -2.00 27.85
N SER A 262 -3.68 -1.81 28.52
CA SER A 262 -5.00 -1.67 27.90
C SER A 262 -5.23 -0.28 27.32
N SER A 263 -4.69 0.76 27.95
CA SER A 263 -4.67 2.13 27.45
C SER A 263 -3.85 2.31 26.16
N SER A 264 -2.94 1.38 25.87
CA SER A 264 -2.22 1.32 24.58
C SER A 264 -3.07 0.75 23.43
N GLY A 265 -4.22 0.14 23.74
CA GLY A 265 -5.09 -0.56 22.77
C GLY A 265 -6.39 0.17 22.43
N SER A 266 -6.74 1.26 23.12
CA SER A 266 -7.98 2.00 22.84
C SER A 266 -7.81 2.89 21.61
N HIS A 267 -7.98 2.30 20.43
CA HIS A 267 -8.34 3.04 19.23
C HIS A 267 -9.74 3.63 19.44
N GLN A 268 -9.82 4.94 19.59
CA GLN A 268 -11.08 5.68 19.49
C GLN A 268 -11.52 5.60 18.02
N PRO A 269 -12.66 4.96 17.69
CA PRO A 269 -13.21 5.04 16.34
C PRO A 269 -13.60 6.49 16.09
N SER A 270 -13.09 7.06 15.00
CA SER A 270 -13.45 8.40 14.55
C SER A 270 -14.97 8.49 14.37
N PRO A 271 -15.66 9.49 14.95
CA PRO A 271 -17.03 9.76 14.56
C PRO A 271 -17.03 10.32 13.14
N ILE A 272 -17.95 9.81 12.33
CA ILE A 272 -18.34 10.34 11.02
C ILE A 272 -18.97 11.72 11.22
#